data_AF-A0A7Y0X4W2-F1
#
_entry.id   AF-A0A7Y0X4W2-F1
#
_cell.length_a   1.000
_cell.length_b   1.000
_cell.length_c   1.000
_cell.angle_alpha   90.00
_cell.angle_beta   90.00
_cell.angle_gamma   90.00
#
_symmetry.space_group_name_H-M   'P 1'
#
loop_
_entity.id
_entity.type
_entity.pdbx_description
1 polymer ?
#
loop_
_entity_poly.entity_id
_entity_poly.type
_entity_poly.pdbx_seq_one_letter_code
_entity_poly.pdbx_strand_id
1 'polypeptide(L)'
;DLVKVVLEGEDVSGELRKEETGMAASKVAALPRVREALLRRQRAFEAAPGLVADGRDMGTIVFPSAQAKIFLDASAEERANRRLK
;
A
#
# COMPACT_ATOMS: atom_id res chain seq x y z
N ASP A 1 7.66 -7.06 -15.83
CA ASP A 1 6.34 -7.58 -15.39
C ASP A 1 5.84 -6.83 -14.19
N LEU A 2 4.62 -6.29 -14.28
CA LEU A 2 3.96 -5.64 -13.14
C LEU A 2 3.35 -6.73 -12.23
N VAL A 3 3.30 -6.45 -10.93
CA VAL A 3 2.61 -7.31 -9.96
C VAL A 3 1.14 -7.47 -10.38
N LYS A 4 0.69 -8.71 -10.54
CA LYS A 4 -0.72 -9.06 -10.78
C LYS A 4 -1.51 -8.99 -9.48
N VAL A 5 -2.64 -8.29 -9.48
CA VAL A 5 -3.56 -8.20 -8.35
C VAL A 5 -4.89 -8.83 -8.71
N VAL A 6 -5.30 -9.81 -7.91
CA VAL A 6 -6.54 -10.57 -8.13
C VAL A 6 -7.55 -10.24 -7.04
N LEU A 7 -8.76 -9.86 -7.43
CA LEU A 7 -9.90 -9.64 -6.55
C LEU A 7 -11.04 -10.56 -7.02
N GLU A 8 -11.52 -11.43 -6.13
CA GLU A 8 -12.65 -12.34 -6.40
C GLU A 8 -12.48 -13.20 -7.67
N GLY A 9 -11.23 -13.50 -8.04
CA GLY A 9 -10.88 -14.30 -9.21
C GLY A 9 -10.56 -13.49 -10.47
N GLU A 10 -10.81 -12.18 -10.46
CA GLU A 10 -10.55 -11.29 -11.60
C GLU A 10 -9.24 -10.52 -11.44
N ASP A 11 -8.54 -10.29 -12.56
CA ASP A 11 -7.35 -9.44 -12.61
C ASP A 11 -7.76 -7.96 -12.63
N VAL A 12 -7.48 -7.26 -11.53
CA VAL A 12 -7.81 -5.83 -11.35
C VAL A 12 -6.58 -4.94 -11.40
N SER A 13 -5.44 -5.45 -11.88
CA SER A 13 -4.14 -4.74 -11.85
C SER A 13 -4.17 -3.37 -12.54
N GLY A 14 -4.90 -3.26 -13.65
CA GLY A 14 -5.06 -2.00 -14.39
C GLY A 14 -5.97 -1.01 -13.66
N GLU A 15 -7.09 -1.49 -13.15
CA GLU A 15 -8.10 -0.67 -12.44
C GLU A 15 -7.52 0.01 -11.18
N LEU A 16 -6.68 -0.71 -10.44
CA LEU A 16 -6.04 -0.17 -9.23
C LEU A 16 -5.08 1.00 -9.50
N ARG A 17 -4.59 1.16 -10.73
CA ARG A 17 -3.66 2.24 -11.10
C ARG A 17 -4.35 3.49 -11.61
N LYS A 18 -5.68 3.46 -11.78
CA LYS A 18 -6.46 4.64 -12.17
C LYS A 18 -6.48 5.67 -11.03
N GLU A 19 -6.48 6.93 -11.42
CA GLU A 19 -6.56 8.05 -10.48
C GLU A 19 -7.82 8.01 -9.62
N GLU A 20 -8.96 7.68 -10.23
CA GLU A 20 -10.25 7.53 -9.57
C GLU A 20 -10.20 6.51 -8.42
N THR A 21 -9.56 5.37 -8.65
CA THR A 21 -9.35 4.33 -7.65
C THR A 21 -8.46 4.81 -6.51
N GLY A 22 -7.38 5.55 -6.82
CA GLY A 22 -6.51 6.16 -5.81
C GLY A 22 -7.25 7.20 -4.95
N MET A 23 -8.11 8.01 -5.56
CA MET A 23 -8.95 8.99 -4.86
C MET A 23 -9.97 8.31 -3.94
N ALA A 24 -10.62 7.24 -4.41
CA ALA A 24 -11.54 6.44 -3.59
C ALA A 24 -10.81 5.77 -2.42
N ALA A 25 -9.63 5.19 -2.65
CA ALA A 25 -8.81 4.56 -1.62
C ALA A 25 -8.41 5.54 -0.51
N SER A 26 -8.07 6.78 -0.87
CA SER A 26 -7.76 7.85 0.10
C SER A 26 -8.94 8.13 1.05
N LYS A 27 -10.16 8.22 0.51
CA LYS A 27 -11.38 8.43 1.29
C LYS A 27 -11.66 7.26 2.24
N VAL A 28 -11.52 6.02 1.74
CA VAL A 28 -11.76 4.80 2.53
C VAL A 28 -10.71 4.64 3.64
N ALA A 29 -9.44 4.93 3.36
CA ALA A 29 -8.33 4.80 4.31
C ALA A 29 -8.41 5.77 5.50
N ALA A 30 -9.22 6.84 5.39
CA ALA A 30 -9.47 7.76 6.49
C ALA A 30 -10.41 7.16 7.56
N LEU A 31 -11.15 6.09 7.26
CA LEU A 31 -12.13 5.47 8.16
C LEU A 31 -11.45 4.53 9.18
N PRO A 32 -11.44 4.84 10.49
CA PRO A 32 -10.68 4.05 11.47
C PRO A 32 -11.11 2.58 11.54
N ARG A 33 -12.43 2.32 11.48
CA ARG A 33 -12.97 0.94 11.52
C ARG A 33 -12.55 0.11 10.31
N VAL A 34 -12.37 0.73 9.15
CA VAL A 34 -11.86 0.05 7.96
C VAL A 34 -10.38 -0.31 8.16
N ARG A 35 -9.59 0.64 8.67
CA ARG A 35 -8.16 0.38 8.97
C ARG A 35 -7.99 -0.76 9.97
N GLU A 36 -8.79 -0.77 11.03
CA GLU A 36 -8.77 -1.82 12.05
C GLU A 36 -9.10 -3.19 11.44
N ALA A 37 -10.14 -3.26 10.60
CA ALA A 37 -10.51 -4.50 9.91
C ALA A 37 -9.39 -5.03 9.00
N LEU A 38 -8.67 -4.13 8.33
CA LEU A 38 -7.58 -4.49 7.41
C LEU A 38 -6.25 -4.80 8.12
N LEU A 39 -6.07 -4.38 9.37
CA LEU A 39 -4.79 -4.54 10.09
C LEU A 39 -4.40 -6.01 10.25
N ARG A 40 -5.36 -6.86 10.62
CA ARG A 40 -5.14 -8.32 10.71
C ARG A 40 -4.76 -8.92 9.36
N ARG A 41 -5.42 -8.48 8.28
CA ARG A 41 -5.17 -8.97 6.93
C ARG A 41 -3.75 -8.62 6.44
N GLN A 42 -3.25 -7.45 6.80
CA GLN A 42 -1.89 -7.00 6.48
C GLN A 42 -0.84 -7.79 7.26
N ARG A 43 -1.02 -7.96 8.57
CA ARG A 43 -0.07 -8.72 9.41
C ARG A 43 0.06 -10.18 9.00
N ALA A 44 -1.01 -10.78 8.47
CA ALA A 44 -0.98 -12.14 7.95
C ALA A 44 -0.03 -12.35 6.75
N PHE A 45 0.50 -11.28 6.13
CA PHE A 45 1.54 -11.41 5.10
C PHE A 45 2.94 -11.61 5.68
N GLU A 46 3.16 -11.37 6.98
CA GLU A 46 4.45 -11.64 7.62
C GLU A 46 4.63 -13.15 7.75
N ALA A 47 5.39 -13.71 6.83
CA ALA A 47 5.69 -15.14 6.76
C ALA A 47 7.14 -15.36 6.31
N ALA A 48 7.66 -16.56 6.59
CA ALA A 48 8.98 -16.96 6.10
C ALA A 48 8.98 -17.01 4.54
N PRO A 49 10.12 -16.69 3.88
CA PRO A 49 11.41 -16.33 4.47
C PRO A 49 11.51 -14.86 4.91
N GLY A 50 10.51 -14.03 4.60
CA GLY A 50 10.45 -12.63 4.99
C GLY A 50 9.41 -11.86 4.17
N LEU A 51 9.23 -10.58 4.53
CA LEU A 51 8.27 -9.69 3.90
C LEU A 51 8.90 -8.32 3.62
N VAL A 52 8.65 -7.77 2.44
CA VAL A 52 8.82 -6.34 2.15
C VAL A 52 7.43 -5.71 2.13
N ALA A 53 7.17 -4.81 3.07
CA ALA A 53 5.90 -4.10 3.18
C ALA A 53 6.07 -2.64 2.72
N ASP A 54 5.36 -2.25 1.66
CA ASP A 54 5.29 -0.87 1.16
C ASP A 54 3.98 -0.22 1.60
N GLY A 55 4.05 1.02 2.09
CA GLY A 55 2.88 1.78 2.54
C GLY A 55 3.24 3.02 3.36
N ARG A 56 2.21 3.66 3.95
CA ARG A 56 2.36 4.93 4.69
C ARG A 56 2.76 4.74 6.16
N ASP A 57 2.26 3.69 6.81
CA ASP A 57 2.38 3.47 8.26
C ASP A 57 2.90 2.06 8.60
N MET A 58 3.64 1.45 7.68
CA MET A 58 4.14 0.08 7.83
C MET A 58 5.09 -0.05 9.02
N GLY A 59 6.06 0.85 9.16
CA GLY A 59 7.05 0.79 10.25
C GLY A 59 6.59 1.40 11.58
N THR A 60 5.45 2.08 11.61
CA THR A 60 4.94 2.80 12.80
C THR A 60 3.72 2.12 13.41
N ILE A 61 2.81 1.56 12.60
CA ILE A 61 1.54 0.99 13.06
C ILE A 61 1.43 -0.50 12.72
N VAL A 62 1.70 -0.88 11.47
CA VAL A 62 1.43 -2.25 11.01
C VAL A 62 2.45 -3.24 11.57
N PHE A 63 3.74 -2.94 11.38
CA PHE A 63 4.91 -3.74 11.79
C PHE A 63 5.90 -2.89 12.60
N PRO A 64 5.52 -2.44 13.82
CA PRO A 64 6.39 -1.60 14.65
C PRO A 64 7.68 -2.31 15.08
N SER A 65 7.70 -3.65 15.08
CA SER A 65 8.86 -4.49 15.38
C SER A 65 9.72 -4.85 14.16
N ALA A 66 9.44 -4.29 12.97
CA ALA A 66 10.20 -4.58 11.76
C ALA A 66 11.71 -4.33 11.96
N GLN A 67 12.54 -5.29 11.56
CA GLN A 67 14.00 -5.23 11.69
C GLN A 67 14.64 -4.11 10.85
N ALA A 68 14.04 -3.80 9.70
CA ALA A 68 14.45 -2.71 8.82
C ALA A 68 13.25 -1.81 8.50
N LYS A 69 13.45 -0.49 8.57
CA LYS A 69 12.44 0.53 8.27
C LYS A 69 13.07 1.59 7.37
N ILE A 70 12.50 1.79 6.19
CA ILE A 70 12.98 2.77 5.20
C ILE A 70 11.86 3.79 4.99
N PHE A 71 12.19 5.07 5.10
CA PHE A 71 11.30 6.16 4.72
C PHE A 71 11.85 6.80 3.45
N LEU A 72 11.19 6.55 2.33
CA LEU A 72 11.56 7.12 1.03
C LEU A 72 10.81 8.44 0.82
N ASP A 73 11.56 9.52 0.62
CA ASP A 73 10.99 10.85 0.38
C ASP A 73 11.59 11.49 -0.88
N ALA A 74 10.87 12.47 -1.44
CA ALA A 74 11.27 13.25 -2.61
C ALA A 74 10.50 14.58 -2.63
N SER A 75 11.03 15.58 -3.33
CA SER A 75 10.34 16.86 -3.51
C SER A 75 8.97 16.67 -4.17
N ALA A 76 8.02 17.57 -3.89
CA ALA A 76 6.71 17.52 -4.52
C ALA A 76 6.79 17.61 -6.06
N GLU A 77 7.73 18.41 -6.56
CA GLU A 77 8.04 18.55 -7.99
C GLU A 77 8.52 17.23 -8.60
N GLU A 78 9.48 16.53 -7.98
CA GLU A 78 9.99 15.26 -8.52
C GLU A 78 8.89 14.19 -8.56
N ARG A 79 8.04 14.14 -7.52
CA ARG A 79 6.90 13.20 -7.51
C ARG A 79 5.89 13.51 -8.61
N ALA A 80 5.64 14.79 -8.90
CA ALA A 80 4.75 15.21 -9.99
C ALA A 80 5.37 14.87 -11.37
N ASN A 81 6.64 15.20 -11.56
CA ASN A 81 7.40 14.88 -12.78
C ASN A 81 7.43 13.38 -13.05
N ARG A 82 7.63 12.55 -12.02
CA ARG A 82 7.60 11.09 -12.14
C ARG A 82 6.21 10.55 -12.51
N ARG A 83 5.12 11.20 -12.08
CA ARG A 83 3.75 10.76 -12.38
C ARG A 83 3.29 11.10 -13.80
N LEU A 84 3.85 12.15 -14.40
CA LEU A 84 3.55 12.57 -15.77
C LEU A 84 4.18 11.66 -16.82
N LYS A 85 5.32 11.04 -16.49
CA LYS A 85 6.04 10.07 -17.35
C LYS A 85 5.31 8.73 -17.38
#